data_AF-A0A0T2QE00-F1
#
_entry.id   AF-A0A0T2QE00-F1
#
_cell.length_a   1.000
_cell.length_b   1.000
_cell.length_c   1.000
_cell.angle_alpha   90.00
_cell.angle_beta   90.00
_cell.angle_gamma   90.00
#
_symmetry.space_group_name_H-M   'P 1'
#
loop_
_entity.id
_entity.type
_entity.pdbx_description
1 polymer ?
#
loop_
_entity_poly.entity_id
_entity_poly.type
_entity_poly.pdbx_seq_one_letter_code
_entity_poly.pdbx_strand_id
1 'polypeptide(L)'
;MSVISREDLAKLPLGRDMVSVLDLHNQAREDVGSPPLQWNLTLAEHAQEYANVLAETGRLRHSSRVGRENERENLVAGPRAGNTPLGLARVWLDERRDFRVGIFPDVCAGDWSKCAHYTQMIWSTTTDLGCGFASKAYDVLVCRYSPPGNRDGRPVITISRPAAR
;
A
#
# COMPACT_ATOMS: atom_id res chain seq x y z
N MET A 1 2.11 -14.73 16.57
CA MET A 1 0.99 -13.97 15.96
C MET A 1 1.61 -12.79 15.25
N SER A 2 1.39 -12.64 13.94
CA SER A 2 2.06 -11.61 13.13
C SER A 2 1.30 -10.27 13.08
N VAL A 3 -0.01 -10.29 13.38
CA VAL A 3 -0.85 -9.09 13.44
C VAL A 3 -0.79 -8.47 14.82
N ILE A 4 -0.74 -7.14 14.90
CA ILE A 4 -0.72 -6.39 16.16
C ILE A 4 -1.81 -5.32 16.23
N SER A 5 -2.14 -4.90 17.45
CA SER A 5 -3.09 -3.81 17.71
C SER A 5 -2.52 -2.47 17.27
N ARG A 6 -3.42 -1.50 17.03
CA ARG A 6 -3.05 -0.11 16.71
C ARG A 6 -2.28 0.53 17.87
N GLU A 7 -2.69 0.22 19.10
CA GLU A 7 -2.07 0.71 20.34
C GLU A 7 -0.64 0.18 20.50
N ASP A 8 -0.40 -1.07 20.14
CA ASP A 8 0.94 -1.67 20.22
C ASP A 8 1.82 -1.21 19.06
N LEU A 9 1.26 -1.05 17.85
CA LEU A 9 1.97 -0.45 16.72
C LEU A 9 2.48 0.96 17.08
N ALA A 10 1.64 1.77 17.72
CA ALA A 10 2.00 3.14 18.12
C ALA A 10 3.21 3.22 19.06
N LYS A 11 3.53 2.13 19.78
CA LYS A 11 4.67 2.06 20.72
C LYS A 11 5.99 1.69 20.04
N LEU A 12 5.97 1.22 18.79
CA LEU A 12 7.18 0.86 18.04
C LEU A 12 7.90 2.12 17.51
N PRO A 13 9.20 2.03 17.18
CA PRO A 13 9.89 3.10 16.44
C PRO A 13 9.15 3.45 15.15
N LEU A 14 8.95 4.76 14.90
CA LEU A 14 8.08 5.28 13.82
C LEU A 14 6.61 4.81 13.88
N GLY A 15 6.20 4.18 14.98
CA GLY A 15 4.89 3.52 15.12
C GLY A 15 3.71 4.46 14.90
N ARG A 16 3.79 5.70 15.41
CA ARG A 16 2.73 6.71 15.20
C ARG A 16 2.59 7.12 13.73
N ASP A 17 3.69 7.19 12.99
CA ASP A 17 3.65 7.46 11.55
C ASP A 17 3.04 6.27 10.80
N MET A 18 3.38 5.05 11.20
CA MET A 18 2.83 3.82 10.59
C MET A 18 1.35 3.63 10.90
N VAL A 19 0.88 3.99 12.10
CA VAL A 19 -0.55 4.11 12.40
C VAL A 19 -1.22 5.08 11.44
N SER A 20 -0.61 6.24 11.18
CA SER A 20 -1.18 7.22 10.26
C SER A 20 -1.24 6.71 8.81
N VAL A 21 -0.25 5.92 8.37
CA VAL A 21 -0.27 5.24 7.06
C VAL A 21 -1.38 4.20 7.01
N LEU A 22 -1.57 3.39 8.05
CA LEU A 22 -2.67 2.42 8.13
C LEU A 22 -4.04 3.11 8.11
N ASP A 23 -4.20 4.18 8.90
CA ASP A 23 -5.43 4.97 8.97
C ASP A 23 -5.74 5.61 7.60
N LEU A 24 -4.73 6.12 6.88
CA LEU A 24 -4.90 6.63 5.51
C LEU A 24 -5.44 5.56 4.55
N HIS A 25 -4.92 4.33 4.63
CA HIS A 25 -5.42 3.23 3.81
C HIS A 25 -6.85 2.87 4.20
N ASN A 26 -7.15 2.78 5.49
CA ASN A 26 -8.46 2.38 5.98
C ASN A 26 -9.54 3.42 5.68
N GLN A 27 -9.21 4.72 5.71
CA GLN A 27 -10.12 5.76 5.26
C GLN A 27 -10.42 5.62 3.76
N ALA A 28 -9.40 5.45 2.92
CA ALA A 28 -9.58 5.27 1.49
C ALA A 28 -10.40 4.00 1.15
N ARG A 29 -10.30 2.97 1.98
CA ARG A 29 -11.07 1.72 1.85
C ARG A 29 -12.51 1.88 2.27
N GLU A 30 -12.76 2.62 3.36
CA GLU A 30 -14.11 2.98 3.80
C GLU A 30 -14.87 3.73 2.71
N ASP A 31 -14.23 4.71 2.06
CA ASP A 31 -14.82 5.53 0.99
C ASP A 31 -15.36 4.69 -0.19
N VAL A 32 -14.85 3.47 -0.38
CA VAL A 32 -15.23 2.56 -1.47
C VAL A 32 -15.85 1.24 -1.01
N GLY A 33 -16.13 1.11 0.29
CA GLY A 33 -16.75 -0.08 0.88
C GLY A 33 -15.84 -1.32 1.00
N SER A 34 -14.52 -1.15 0.96
CA SER A 34 -13.56 -2.23 1.21
C SER A 34 -13.34 -2.43 2.74
N PRO A 35 -13.23 -3.68 3.25
CA PRO A 35 -12.98 -3.93 4.68
C PRO A 35 -11.64 -3.34 5.15
N PRO A 36 -11.47 -2.90 6.40
CA PRO A 36 -10.20 -2.32 6.87
C PRO A 36 -9.06 -3.35 6.86
N LEU A 37 -7.84 -2.86 6.63
CA LEU A 37 -6.59 -3.59 6.77
C LEU A 37 -6.16 -3.69 8.23
N GLN A 38 -5.42 -4.76 8.52
CA GLN A 38 -4.72 -4.98 9.78
C GLN A 38 -3.21 -4.85 9.59
N TRP A 39 -2.49 -4.42 10.63
CA TRP A 39 -1.04 -4.30 10.56
C TRP A 39 -0.36 -5.65 10.81
N ASN A 40 0.50 -6.07 9.89
CA ASN A 40 1.23 -7.32 9.94
C ASN A 40 2.74 -7.07 10.06
N LEU A 41 3.34 -7.55 11.16
CA LEU A 41 4.75 -7.35 11.49
C LEU A 41 5.69 -8.03 10.50
N THR A 42 5.34 -9.21 9.97
CA THR A 42 6.17 -9.91 8.98
C THR A 42 6.22 -9.11 7.67
N LEU A 43 5.07 -8.58 7.23
CA LEU A 43 5.03 -7.69 6.06
C LEU A 43 5.83 -6.40 6.29
N ALA A 44 5.77 -5.83 7.51
CA ALA A 44 6.52 -4.63 7.86
C ALA A 44 8.03 -4.88 7.87
N GLU A 45 8.48 -6.04 8.36
CA GLU A 45 9.88 -6.46 8.30
C GLU A 45 10.36 -6.57 6.84
N HIS A 46 9.65 -7.31 5.99
CA HIS A 46 9.96 -7.44 4.56
C HIS A 46 9.96 -6.09 3.82
N ALA A 47 9.10 -5.16 4.24
CA ALA A 47 9.05 -3.81 3.70
C ALA A 47 10.27 -2.99 4.15
N GLN A 48 10.64 -3.07 5.43
CA GLN A 48 11.75 -2.32 6.02
C GLN A 48 13.09 -2.74 5.44
N GLU A 49 13.32 -4.04 5.27
CA GLU A 49 14.51 -4.56 4.59
C GLU A 49 14.68 -3.93 3.21
N TYR A 50 13.59 -3.82 2.45
CA TYR A 50 13.66 -3.28 1.10
C TYR A 50 13.71 -1.75 1.05
N ALA A 51 13.05 -1.06 1.98
CA ALA A 51 13.20 0.39 2.15
C ALA A 51 14.66 0.77 2.39
N ASN A 52 15.37 0.00 3.23
CA ASN A 52 16.80 0.21 3.50
C ASN A 52 17.69 0.08 2.25
N VAL A 53 17.32 -0.77 1.29
CA VAL A 53 18.02 -0.94 0.01
C VAL A 53 17.73 0.23 -0.93
N LEU A 54 16.45 0.58 -1.10
CA LEU A 54 16.04 1.63 -2.03
C LEU A 54 16.52 3.01 -1.59
N ALA A 55 16.57 3.29 -0.28
CA ALA A 55 16.98 4.58 0.27
C ALA A 55 18.45 4.95 -0.02
N GLU A 56 19.30 4.00 -0.41
CA GLU A 56 20.67 4.28 -0.85
C GLU A 56 20.74 4.94 -2.23
N THR A 57 19.78 4.64 -3.12
CA THR A 57 19.85 5.04 -4.53
C THR A 57 18.65 5.84 -5.03
N GLY A 58 17.51 5.77 -4.34
CA GLY A 58 16.24 6.37 -4.76
C GLY A 58 15.64 5.70 -6.01
N ARG A 59 16.28 4.66 -6.56
CA ARG A 59 15.85 3.99 -7.79
C ARG A 59 14.71 3.03 -7.49
N LEU A 60 13.48 3.51 -7.64
CA LEU A 60 12.28 2.71 -7.45
C LEU A 60 12.22 1.57 -8.47
N ARG A 61 12.34 0.35 -7.96
CA ARG A 61 12.14 -0.90 -8.68
C ARG A 61 11.53 -1.88 -7.69
N HIS A 62 10.59 -2.70 -8.13
CA HIS A 62 10.04 -3.75 -7.26
C HIS A 62 11.11 -4.77 -6.85
N SER A 63 11.05 -5.23 -5.61
CA SER A 63 11.90 -6.33 -5.15
C SER A 63 11.54 -7.64 -5.88
N SER A 64 12.45 -8.62 -5.84
CA SER A 64 12.19 -9.95 -6.42
C SER A 64 10.87 -10.54 -5.93
N ARG A 65 10.21 -11.32 -6.80
CA ARG A 65 9.01 -12.09 -6.46
C ARG A 65 9.31 -13.33 -5.63
N VAL A 66 10.54 -13.84 -5.68
CA VAL A 66 10.97 -15.02 -4.92
C VAL A 66 10.85 -14.73 -3.42
N GLY A 67 10.09 -15.54 -2.69
CA GLY A 67 9.81 -15.35 -1.27
C GLY A 67 8.72 -14.32 -0.96
N ARG A 68 8.06 -13.77 -2.00
CA ARG A 68 6.97 -12.78 -1.92
C ARG A 68 5.80 -13.13 -2.83
N GLU A 69 5.58 -14.43 -3.07
CA GLU A 69 4.56 -14.95 -3.98
C GLU A 69 3.16 -14.48 -3.55
N ASN A 70 2.96 -14.37 -2.24
CA ASN A 70 1.71 -13.94 -1.61
C ASN A 70 1.69 -12.45 -1.25
N GLU A 71 2.62 -11.65 -1.77
CA GLU A 71 2.71 -10.22 -1.44
C GLU A 71 2.69 -9.33 -2.70
N ARG A 72 2.15 -8.11 -2.54
CA ARG A 72 2.35 -7.01 -3.48
C ARG A 72 3.03 -5.86 -2.78
N GLU A 73 3.42 -4.86 -3.54
CA GLU A 73 4.27 -3.78 -3.07
C GLU A 73 3.85 -2.45 -3.70
N ASN A 74 3.74 -1.42 -2.87
CA ASN A 74 3.78 -0.03 -3.32
C ASN A 74 5.12 0.59 -2.91
N LEU A 75 5.67 1.42 -3.79
CA LEU A 75 6.97 2.07 -3.64
C LEU A 75 6.83 3.56 -3.85
N VAL A 76 7.54 4.35 -3.06
CA VAL A 76 7.66 5.79 -3.29
C VAL A 76 8.96 6.29 -2.67
N ALA A 77 9.62 7.22 -3.35
CA ALA A 77 10.84 7.86 -2.89
C ALA A 77 10.75 9.37 -3.13
N GLY A 78 11.34 10.13 -2.22
CA GLY A 78 11.61 11.56 -2.38
C GLY A 78 13.07 11.86 -2.07
N PRO A 79 13.58 13.04 -2.46
CA PRO A 79 14.86 13.55 -1.96
C PRO A 79 14.89 13.48 -0.43
N ARG A 80 16.04 13.25 0.18
CA ARG A 80 16.18 13.31 1.64
C ARG A 80 15.94 14.73 2.14
N ALA A 81 14.69 15.04 2.44
CA ALA A 81 14.20 16.39 2.73
C ALA A 81 13.24 16.40 3.93
N GLY A 82 13.24 15.33 4.73
CA GLY A 82 12.34 15.20 5.88
C GLY A 82 10.93 14.78 5.46
N ASN A 83 10.80 14.03 4.37
CA ASN A 83 9.51 13.44 4.00
C ASN A 83 9.08 12.45 5.07
N THR A 84 7.78 12.46 5.42
CA THR A 84 7.22 11.52 6.38
C THR A 84 6.61 10.31 5.67
N PRO A 85 6.50 9.14 6.33
CA PRO A 85 5.76 8.00 5.81
C PRO A 85 4.35 8.39 5.33
N LEU A 86 3.61 9.17 6.12
CA LEU A 86 2.27 9.63 5.74
C LEU A 86 2.30 10.52 4.50
N GLY A 87 3.23 11.47 4.42
CA GLY A 87 3.36 12.37 3.27
C GLY A 87 3.64 11.62 1.97
N LEU A 88 4.51 10.62 2.05
CA LEU A 88 4.82 9.73 0.93
C LEU A 88 3.63 8.85 0.54
N ALA A 89 2.92 8.26 1.50
CA ALA A 89 1.74 7.44 1.23
C ALA A 89 0.58 8.23 0.60
N ARG A 90 0.46 9.54 0.87
CA ARG A 90 -0.54 10.41 0.22
C ARG A 90 -0.34 10.52 -1.30
N VAL A 91 0.88 10.37 -1.80
CA VAL A 91 1.15 10.34 -3.25
C VAL A 91 0.38 9.20 -3.92
N TRP A 92 0.30 8.02 -3.28
CA TRP A 92 -0.50 6.90 -3.76
C TRP A 92 -1.99 7.18 -3.68
N LEU A 93 -2.46 7.85 -2.62
CA LEU A 93 -3.87 8.21 -2.48
C LEU A 93 -4.33 9.17 -3.59
N ASP A 94 -3.48 10.11 -3.99
CA ASP A 94 -3.82 11.14 -4.99
C ASP A 94 -4.11 10.54 -6.38
N GLU A 95 -3.63 9.33 -6.65
CA GLU A 95 -3.96 8.60 -7.87
C GLU A 95 -5.44 8.22 -8.00
N ARG A 96 -6.23 8.33 -6.92
CA ARG A 96 -7.69 8.15 -6.95
C ARG A 96 -8.39 8.98 -8.03
N ARG A 97 -7.82 10.13 -8.39
CA ARG A 97 -8.34 11.03 -9.44
C ARG A 97 -8.35 10.37 -10.83
N ASP A 98 -7.50 9.37 -11.03
CA ASP A 98 -7.34 8.63 -12.27
C ASP A 98 -8.08 7.27 -12.23
N PHE A 99 -8.70 6.91 -11.10
CA PHE A 99 -9.37 5.63 -10.89
C PHE A 99 -10.85 5.66 -11.29
N ARG A 100 -11.32 4.55 -11.86
CA ARG A 100 -12.72 4.22 -12.11
C ARG A 100 -13.03 2.79 -11.65
N VAL A 101 -14.20 2.59 -11.07
CA VAL A 101 -14.64 1.25 -10.63
C VAL A 101 -14.72 0.30 -11.83
N GLY A 102 -14.11 -0.88 -11.69
CA GLY A 102 -14.08 -1.88 -12.76
C GLY A 102 -13.16 -3.06 -12.49
N ILE A 103 -12.76 -3.72 -13.57
CA ILE A 103 -11.86 -4.87 -13.58
C ILE A 103 -10.45 -4.41 -13.93
N PHE A 104 -9.48 -4.73 -13.06
CA PHE A 104 -8.08 -4.42 -13.31
C PHE A 104 -7.55 -5.20 -14.53
N PRO A 105 -6.76 -4.61 -15.44
CA PRO A 105 -6.12 -3.29 -15.34
C PRO A 105 -6.91 -2.11 -15.92
N ASP A 106 -8.12 -2.32 -16.46
CA ASP A 106 -8.92 -1.31 -17.18
C ASP A 106 -9.64 -0.30 -16.27
N VAL A 107 -9.02 0.04 -15.14
CA VAL A 107 -9.57 0.86 -14.04
C VAL A 107 -8.89 2.21 -13.90
N CYS A 108 -7.86 2.50 -14.71
CA CYS A 108 -7.15 3.78 -14.68
C CYS A 108 -7.37 4.58 -15.97
N ALA A 109 -7.27 5.91 -15.87
CA ALA A 109 -7.41 6.83 -16.99
C ALA A 109 -6.25 6.69 -18.01
N GLY A 110 -6.48 5.87 -19.04
CA GLY A 110 -5.51 5.61 -20.10
C GLY A 110 -4.57 4.47 -19.75
N ASP A 111 -3.61 4.71 -18.86
CA ASP A 111 -2.60 3.70 -18.48
C ASP A 111 -2.84 3.18 -17.06
N TRP A 112 -2.79 1.86 -16.89
CA TRP A 112 -3.03 1.16 -15.61
C TRP A 112 -2.08 1.61 -14.50
N SER A 113 -0.86 2.04 -14.83
CA SER A 113 0.14 2.46 -13.85
C SER A 113 -0.23 3.77 -13.15
N LYS A 114 -1.10 4.60 -13.76
CA LYS A 114 -1.50 5.90 -13.18
C LYS A 114 -2.30 5.79 -11.90
N CYS A 115 -2.94 4.65 -11.66
CA CYS A 115 -3.71 4.43 -10.44
C CYS A 115 -3.38 3.12 -9.73
N ALA A 116 -2.28 2.46 -10.11
CA ALA A 116 -1.91 1.15 -9.61
C ALA A 116 -1.59 1.16 -8.10
N HIS A 117 -1.05 2.26 -7.56
CA HIS A 117 -0.80 2.33 -6.13
C HIS A 117 -2.11 2.48 -5.37
N TYR A 118 -3.00 3.38 -5.82
CA TYR A 118 -4.32 3.54 -5.22
C TYR A 118 -5.14 2.25 -5.27
N THR A 119 -5.22 1.56 -6.41
CA THR A 119 -5.97 0.30 -6.52
C THR A 119 -5.44 -0.77 -5.57
N GLN A 120 -4.14 -0.80 -5.30
CA GLN A 120 -3.57 -1.70 -4.30
C GLN A 120 -3.97 -1.30 -2.87
N MET A 121 -4.05 0.00 -2.55
CA MET A 121 -4.52 0.46 -1.23
C MET A 121 -5.95 -0.02 -0.95
N ILE A 122 -6.82 0.10 -1.96
CA ILE A 122 -8.26 -0.17 -1.80
C ILE A 122 -8.71 -1.59 -2.17
N TRP A 123 -7.78 -2.46 -2.54
CA TRP A 123 -8.08 -3.80 -3.05
C TRP A 123 -8.91 -4.63 -2.07
N SER A 124 -10.11 -5.05 -2.45
CA SER A 124 -11.13 -5.58 -1.52
C SER A 124 -10.70 -6.86 -0.79
N THR A 125 -9.91 -7.71 -1.43
CA THR A 125 -9.49 -9.00 -0.86
C THR A 125 -8.16 -8.94 -0.10
N THR A 126 -7.48 -7.78 -0.09
CA THR A 126 -6.27 -7.58 0.73
C THR A 126 -6.71 -7.32 2.16
N THR A 127 -6.06 -7.98 3.12
CA THR A 127 -6.42 -7.95 4.55
C THR A 127 -5.31 -7.38 5.42
N ASP A 128 -4.06 -7.54 5.00
CA ASP A 128 -2.87 -7.23 5.77
C ASP A 128 -2.03 -6.18 5.05
N LEU A 129 -1.54 -5.22 5.84
CA LEU A 129 -0.58 -4.19 5.46
C LEU A 129 0.63 -4.26 6.39
N GLY A 130 1.82 -4.10 5.82
CA GLY A 130 3.00 -3.77 6.62
C GLY A 130 3.93 -2.87 5.81
N CYS A 131 4.42 -1.80 6.43
CA CYS A 131 5.28 -0.84 5.74
C CYS A 131 6.61 -0.64 6.48
N GLY A 132 7.61 -0.23 5.71
CA GLY A 132 8.93 0.14 6.19
C GLY A 132 9.36 1.46 5.58
N PHE A 133 10.06 2.26 6.38
CA PHE A 133 10.55 3.57 5.98
C PHE A 133 12.04 3.69 6.25
N ALA A 134 12.78 4.27 5.31
CA ALA A 134 14.19 4.54 5.46
C ALA A 134 14.53 5.94 4.95
N SER A 135 15.34 6.67 5.71
CA SER A 135 15.89 7.97 5.34
C SER A 135 17.42 7.86 5.30
N LYS A 136 17.98 7.72 4.09
CA LYS A 136 19.43 7.61 3.86
C LYS A 136 19.92 8.66 2.87
N ALA A 137 20.18 8.30 1.62
CA ALA A 137 20.36 9.25 0.53
C ALA A 137 19.01 9.80 0.03
N TYR A 138 17.94 9.01 0.21
CA TYR A 138 16.56 9.34 -0.12
C TYR A 138 15.65 8.99 1.06
N ASP A 139 14.49 9.64 1.12
CA ASP A 139 13.38 9.23 1.99
C ASP A 139 12.51 8.26 1.20
N VAL A 140 12.36 7.03 1.68
CA VAL A 140 11.67 5.96 0.95
C VAL A 140 10.66 5.26 1.85
N LEU A 141 9.45 5.08 1.33
CA LEU A 141 8.42 4.24 1.91
C LEU A 141 8.16 3.04 1.01
N VAL A 142 8.16 1.86 1.62
CA VAL A 142 7.75 0.59 1.00
C VAL A 142 6.57 0.06 1.81
N CYS A 143 5.49 -0.34 1.15
CA CYS A 143 4.39 -1.06 1.79
C CYS A 143 4.16 -2.40 1.11
N ARG A 144 3.89 -3.44 1.92
CA ARG A 144 3.59 -4.81 1.53
C ARG A 144 2.13 -5.12 1.82
N TYR A 145 1.50 -5.85 0.91
CA TYR A 145 0.07 -6.16 0.94
C TYR A 145 -0.16 -7.66 0.78
N SER A 146 -0.98 -8.26 1.64
CA SER A 146 -1.38 -9.67 1.55
C SER A 146 -2.87 -9.86 1.92
N PRO A 147 -3.62 -10.76 1.26
CA PRO A 147 -3.33 -11.34 -0.05
C PRO A 147 -3.07 -10.27 -1.12
N PRO A 148 -2.37 -10.63 -2.22
CA PRO A 148 -1.90 -9.65 -3.20
C PRO A 148 -3.06 -9.11 -4.05
N GLY A 149 -3.10 -7.78 -4.20
CA GLY A 149 -4.01 -7.06 -5.11
C GLY A 149 -3.48 -6.93 -6.53
N ASN A 150 -4.08 -6.01 -7.30
CA ASN A 150 -3.75 -5.72 -8.70
C ASN A 150 -3.58 -6.98 -9.53
N ARG A 151 -4.58 -7.87 -9.44
CA ARG A 151 -4.63 -9.11 -10.23
C ARG A 151 -5.48 -8.85 -11.47
N ASP A 152 -4.92 -9.12 -12.64
CA ASP A 152 -5.62 -9.01 -13.91
C ASP A 152 -6.91 -9.82 -13.93
N GLY A 153 -7.96 -9.25 -14.52
CA GLY A 153 -9.27 -9.89 -14.63
C GLY A 153 -10.05 -9.96 -13.32
N ARG A 154 -9.62 -9.26 -12.27
CA ARG A 154 -10.32 -9.20 -10.97
C ARG A 154 -10.85 -7.80 -10.68
N PRO A 155 -12.00 -7.68 -10.00
CA PRO A 155 -12.51 -6.39 -9.57
C PRO A 155 -11.65 -5.81 -8.45
N VAL A 156 -11.42 -4.49 -8.49
CA VAL A 156 -10.63 -3.78 -7.45
C VAL A 156 -11.40 -3.73 -6.12
N ILE A 157 -12.70 -3.43 -6.20
CA ILE A 157 -13.63 -3.39 -5.07
C ILE A 157 -14.77 -4.39 -5.29
N THR A 158 -15.49 -4.76 -4.23
CA THR A 158 -16.67 -5.61 -4.38
C THR A 158 -17.75 -4.87 -5.17
N ILE A 159 -18.06 -5.35 -6.38
CA ILE A 159 -19.12 -4.77 -7.21
C ILE A 159 -20.43 -5.45 -6.81
N SER A 160 -21.25 -4.76 -6.02
CA SER A 160 -22.64 -5.16 -5.80
C SER A 160 -23.38 -5.06 -7.12
N ARG A 161 -23.75 -6.19 -7.75
CA ARG A 161 -24.70 -6.13 -8.86
C ARG A 161 -26.06 -5.73 -8.28
N PRO A 162 -26.80 -4.76 -8.86
CA PRO A 162 -28.19 -4.56 -8.49
C PRO A 162 -28.92 -5.89 -8.72
N ALA A 163 -29.74 -6.30 -7.75
CA ALA A 163 -30.60 -7.46 -7.91
C ALA A 163 -31.39 -7.31 -9.22
N ALA A 164 -31.38 -8.35 -10.05
CA ALA A 164 -32.23 -8.39 -11.23
C ALA A 164 -33.68 -8.19 -10.76
N ARG A 165 -34.34 -7.14 -11.29
CA ARG A 165 -35.77 -6.92 -11.12
C ARG A 165 -36.55 -7.93 -11.97
#